data_AF-A0A838SSI0-F1
#
_entry.id   AF-A0A838SSI0-F1
#
_cell.length_a   1.000
_cell.length_b   1.000
_cell.length_c   1.000
_cell.angle_alpha   90.00
_cell.angle_beta   90.00
_cell.angle_gamma   90.00
#
_symmetry.space_group_name_H-M   'P 1'
#
loop_
_entity.id
_entity.type
_entity.pdbx_description
1 polymer ?
#
loop_
_entity_poly.entity_id
_entity_poly.type
_entity_poly.pdbx_seq_one_letter_code
_entity_poly.pdbx_strand_id
1 'polypeptide(L)'
;DFHEAAFDGDAAGAVLDAFEAVELSPCVYVSRPDVDVVVGDAPSTNPDHLAFIGPWLGRGDLRHVVAEDTVFCIGIAGCDPRRLAEARDAVGTLAEAVVTRDVVLGGATLMVRPRGISKWAGVVAFCRRHGLDPDRVLAVGDGENDVELLRGASVACVVRDGCESALALADHLLDPPGRGGWADILAWTGI
;
A
#
# COMPACT_ATOMS: atom_id res chain seq x y z
N ASP A 1 -19.14 3.19 5.85
CA ASP A 1 -17.93 2.42 6.15
C ASP A 1 -17.52 2.38 7.60
N PHE A 2 -16.76 1.34 7.98
CA PHE A 2 -16.20 1.18 9.32
C PHE A 2 -14.79 1.79 9.46
N HIS A 3 -14.07 1.89 8.35
CA HIS A 3 -12.74 2.50 8.25
C HIS A 3 -12.54 2.98 6.82
N GLU A 4 -12.75 4.27 6.59
CA GLU A 4 -12.56 4.91 5.30
C GLU A 4 -11.81 6.22 5.51
N ALA A 5 -10.75 6.41 4.75
CA ALA A 5 -9.94 7.62 4.79
C ALA A 5 -9.42 7.93 3.39
N ALA A 6 -9.89 9.04 2.86
CA ALA A 6 -9.52 9.57 1.55
C ALA A 6 -8.67 10.82 1.71
N PHE A 7 -7.99 11.20 0.63
CA PHE A 7 -7.41 12.54 0.52
C PHE A 7 -8.51 13.59 0.56
N ASP A 8 -8.20 14.76 1.10
CA ASP A 8 -8.97 15.96 0.75
C ASP A 8 -8.63 16.37 -0.70
N GLY A 9 -9.55 17.09 -1.36
CA GLY A 9 -9.42 17.41 -2.78
C GLY A 9 -8.15 18.19 -3.12
N ASP A 10 -7.73 19.10 -2.23
CA ASP A 10 -6.50 19.88 -2.43
C ASP A 10 -5.25 19.00 -2.30
N ALA A 11 -5.20 18.05 -1.36
CA ALA A 11 -4.06 17.16 -1.18
C ALA A 11 -3.93 16.13 -2.30
N ALA A 12 -5.03 15.57 -2.81
CA ALA A 12 -4.98 14.64 -3.94
C ALA A 12 -4.39 15.31 -5.19
N GLY A 13 -4.82 16.55 -5.46
CA GLY A 13 -4.28 17.38 -6.54
C GLY A 13 -2.78 17.67 -6.37
N ALA A 14 -2.36 18.07 -5.17
CA ALA A 14 -0.95 18.35 -4.90
C ALA A 14 -0.06 17.10 -4.97
N VAL A 15 -0.57 15.93 -4.59
CA VAL A 15 0.16 14.67 -4.77
C VAL A 15 0.29 14.34 -6.26
N LEU A 16 -0.77 14.52 -7.07
CA LEU A 16 -0.69 14.35 -8.52
C LEU A 16 0.33 15.32 -9.15
N ASP A 17 0.36 16.59 -8.73
CA ASP A 17 1.38 17.57 -9.14
C ASP A 17 2.80 17.06 -8.88
N ALA A 18 3.03 16.42 -7.73
CA ALA A 18 4.34 15.88 -7.37
C ALA A 18 4.80 14.73 -8.28
N PHE A 19 3.88 13.85 -8.71
CA PHE A 19 4.18 12.81 -9.70
C PHE A 19 4.48 13.42 -11.08
N GLU A 20 3.68 14.38 -11.52
CA GLU A 20 3.86 15.03 -12.82
C GLU A 20 5.16 15.85 -12.89
N ALA A 21 5.57 16.47 -11.79
CA ALA A 21 6.83 17.22 -11.68
C ALA A 21 8.08 16.35 -11.91
N VAL A 22 7.97 15.04 -11.71
CA VAL A 22 9.03 14.05 -12.01
C VAL A 22 8.70 13.21 -13.25
N GLU A 23 7.80 13.71 -14.10
CA GLU A 23 7.40 13.08 -15.36
C GLU A 23 6.86 11.66 -15.19
N LEU A 24 6.04 11.44 -14.14
CA LEU A 24 5.35 10.18 -13.90
C LEU A 24 3.83 10.38 -13.93
N SER A 25 3.12 9.43 -14.55
CA SER A 25 1.66 9.38 -14.59
C SER A 25 1.18 8.21 -13.71
N PRO A 26 0.61 8.48 -12.52
CA PRO A 26 0.28 7.43 -11.55
C PRO A 26 -1.09 6.78 -11.83
N CYS A 27 -1.35 5.69 -11.11
CA CYS A 27 -2.70 5.18 -10.88
C CYS A 27 -3.36 5.95 -9.74
N VAL A 28 -4.64 6.30 -9.89
CA VAL A 28 -5.44 6.96 -8.86
C VAL A 28 -6.55 6.01 -8.40
N TYR A 29 -6.51 5.59 -7.15
CA TYR A 29 -7.47 4.64 -6.56
C TYR A 29 -8.66 5.41 -5.98
N VAL A 30 -9.85 5.11 -6.47
CA VAL A 30 -11.06 5.93 -6.27
C VAL A 30 -12.24 5.12 -5.72
N SER A 31 -13.25 5.84 -5.24
CA SER A 31 -14.57 5.27 -4.94
C SER A 31 -15.54 5.53 -6.10
N ARG A 32 -15.73 4.56 -6.99
CA ARG A 32 -16.75 4.61 -8.06
C ARG A 32 -17.44 3.24 -8.21
N PRO A 33 -18.69 3.21 -8.69
CA PRO A 33 -19.31 1.94 -9.08
C PRO A 33 -18.47 1.23 -10.14
N ASP A 34 -18.07 -0.02 -9.86
CA ASP A 34 -17.33 -0.92 -10.75
C ASP A 34 -15.94 -0.43 -11.20
N VAL A 35 -15.43 0.67 -10.64
CA VAL A 35 -14.12 1.25 -10.96
C VAL A 35 -13.37 1.57 -9.68
N ASP A 36 -12.30 0.83 -9.43
CA ASP A 36 -11.46 1.00 -8.24
C ASP A 36 -10.22 1.84 -8.51
N VAL A 37 -9.82 1.97 -9.78
CA VAL A 37 -8.60 2.65 -10.19
C VAL A 37 -8.75 3.35 -11.53
N VAL A 38 -8.26 4.57 -11.64
CA VAL A 38 -8.25 5.36 -12.88
C VAL A 38 -6.81 5.66 -13.28
N VAL A 39 -6.54 5.55 -14.57
CA VAL A 39 -5.25 5.93 -15.19
C VAL A 39 -5.46 6.91 -16.34
N GLY A 40 -4.43 7.69 -16.65
CA GLY A 40 -4.38 8.51 -17.86
C GLY A 40 -4.08 7.67 -19.12
N ASP A 41 -3.73 8.36 -20.21
CA ASP A 41 -3.46 7.72 -21.50
C ASP A 41 -2.16 6.89 -21.50
N ALA A 42 -1.12 7.40 -20.81
CA ALA A 42 0.21 6.80 -20.74
C ALA A 42 0.66 6.60 -19.28
N PRO A 43 0.02 5.68 -18.52
CA PRO A 43 0.39 5.42 -17.13
C PRO A 43 1.81 4.87 -17.03
N SER A 44 2.52 5.29 -15.99
CA SER A 44 3.90 4.88 -15.74
C SER A 44 4.03 3.53 -15.03
N THR A 45 2.92 2.97 -14.54
CA THR A 45 2.92 1.64 -13.88
C THR A 45 3.26 0.52 -14.84
N ASN A 46 3.77 -0.58 -14.29
CA ASN A 46 4.07 -1.80 -15.03
C ASN A 46 2.86 -2.29 -15.88
N PRO A 47 3.05 -2.66 -17.16
CA PRO A 47 1.98 -3.19 -18.01
C PRO A 47 1.25 -4.42 -17.44
N ASP A 48 1.96 -5.30 -16.73
CA ASP A 48 1.35 -6.48 -16.10
C ASP A 48 0.45 -6.09 -14.92
N HIS A 49 0.77 -4.99 -14.22
CA HIS A 49 -0.11 -4.40 -13.22
C HIS A 49 -1.39 -3.86 -13.87
N LEU A 50 -1.29 -3.17 -15.01
CA LEU A 50 -2.46 -2.69 -15.77
C LEU A 50 -3.36 -3.85 -16.22
N ALA A 51 -2.76 -4.95 -16.68
CA ALA A 51 -3.50 -6.14 -17.07
C ALA A 51 -4.23 -6.77 -15.86
N PHE A 52 -3.55 -6.84 -14.70
CA PHE A 52 -4.13 -7.36 -13.46
C PHE A 52 -5.33 -6.54 -12.97
N ILE A 53 -5.21 -5.21 -12.94
CA ILE A 53 -6.29 -4.32 -12.47
C ILE A 53 -7.37 -4.05 -13.53
N GLY A 54 -7.19 -4.56 -14.75
CA GLY A 54 -8.08 -4.32 -15.90
C GLY A 54 -9.58 -4.47 -15.63
N PRO A 55 -10.05 -5.48 -14.86
CA PRO A 55 -11.47 -5.63 -14.53
C PRO A 55 -12.09 -4.45 -13.76
N TRP A 56 -11.27 -3.62 -13.09
CA TRP A 56 -11.69 -2.49 -12.25
C TRP A 56 -11.11 -1.16 -12.73
N LEU A 57 -10.51 -1.15 -13.92
CA LEU A 57 -9.74 -0.04 -14.47
C LEU A 57 -10.62 0.92 -15.27
N GLY A 58 -10.68 2.17 -14.82
CA GLY A 58 -11.14 3.32 -15.59
C GLY A 58 -10.00 4.02 -16.31
N ARG A 59 -10.32 4.73 -17.40
CA ARG A 59 -9.42 5.69 -18.05
C ARG A 59 -10.05 7.07 -18.05
N GLY A 60 -9.26 8.11 -17.80
CA GLY A 60 -9.76 9.47 -17.78
C GLY A 60 -8.70 10.53 -17.50
N ASP A 61 -9.14 11.78 -17.48
CA ASP A 61 -8.31 12.91 -17.07
C ASP A 61 -8.08 12.86 -15.56
N LEU A 62 -6.85 12.58 -15.15
CA LEU A 62 -6.49 12.45 -13.74
C LEU A 62 -6.72 13.74 -12.96
N ARG A 63 -6.65 14.92 -13.59
CA ARG A 63 -6.93 16.20 -12.94
C ARG A 63 -8.41 16.34 -12.57
N HIS A 64 -9.29 15.87 -13.44
CA HIS A 64 -10.72 15.80 -13.13
C HIS A 64 -11.01 14.76 -12.06
N VAL A 65 -10.36 13.59 -12.14
CA VAL A 65 -10.52 12.49 -11.18
C VAL A 65 -10.16 12.94 -9.77
N VAL A 66 -8.97 13.53 -9.56
CA VAL A 66 -8.55 13.96 -8.21
C VAL A 66 -9.37 15.14 -7.66
N ALA A 67 -10.06 15.89 -8.53
CA ALA A 67 -10.92 17.01 -8.14
C ALA A 67 -12.33 16.57 -7.74
N GLU A 68 -12.90 15.57 -8.43
CA GLU A 68 -14.31 15.21 -8.30
C GLU A 68 -14.53 13.89 -7.56
N ASP A 69 -13.57 12.96 -7.58
CA ASP A 69 -13.71 11.66 -6.92
C ASP A 69 -13.18 11.66 -5.49
N THR A 70 -13.71 10.71 -4.71
CA THR A 70 -13.06 10.31 -3.45
C THR A 70 -11.82 9.47 -3.79
N VAL A 71 -10.62 10.00 -3.48
CA VAL A 71 -9.33 9.35 -3.75
C VAL A 71 -8.75 8.75 -2.49
N PHE A 72 -8.46 7.44 -2.49
CA PHE A 72 -7.88 6.74 -1.35
C PHE A 72 -6.36 6.62 -1.41
N CYS A 73 -5.83 6.49 -2.62
CA CYS A 73 -4.40 6.25 -2.84
C CYS A 73 -4.00 6.73 -4.23
N ILE A 74 -2.75 7.15 -4.37
CA ILE A 74 -2.12 7.42 -5.65
C ILE A 74 -0.83 6.60 -5.68
N GLY A 75 -0.55 5.87 -6.75
CA GLY A 75 0.60 4.96 -6.75
C GLY A 75 1.04 4.45 -8.11
N ILE A 76 2.21 3.83 -8.12
CA ILE A 76 2.85 3.22 -9.29
C ILE A 76 3.43 1.88 -8.84
N ALA A 77 3.12 0.81 -9.58
CA ALA A 77 3.61 -0.52 -9.26
C ALA A 77 4.59 -1.07 -10.30
N GLY A 78 5.58 -1.83 -9.83
CA GLY A 78 6.49 -2.62 -10.65
C GLY A 78 7.48 -1.82 -11.49
N CYS A 79 8.05 -0.74 -10.96
CA CYS A 79 8.90 0.22 -11.69
C CYS A 79 10.30 0.36 -11.07
N ASP A 80 11.18 1.14 -11.72
CA ASP A 80 12.53 1.43 -11.22
C ASP A 80 12.46 2.13 -9.84
N PRO A 81 13.04 1.54 -8.78
CA PRO A 81 13.05 2.14 -7.45
C PRO A 81 13.62 3.56 -7.39
N ARG A 82 14.55 3.93 -8.30
CA ARG A 82 15.13 5.28 -8.34
C ARG A 82 14.09 6.33 -8.75
N ARG A 83 13.31 6.03 -9.80
CA ARG A 83 12.21 6.88 -10.26
C ARG A 83 11.12 7.02 -9.20
N LEU A 84 10.84 5.93 -8.47
CA LEU A 84 9.88 5.96 -7.38
C LEU A 84 10.39 6.73 -6.15
N ALA A 85 11.69 6.69 -5.87
CA ALA A 85 12.29 7.53 -4.85
C ALA A 85 12.18 9.03 -5.19
N GLU A 86 12.37 9.41 -6.46
CA GLU A 86 12.16 10.79 -6.93
C GLU A 86 10.71 11.26 -6.70
N ALA A 87 9.71 10.44 -7.05
CA ALA A 87 8.31 10.75 -6.77
C ALA A 87 8.01 10.83 -5.27
N ARG A 88 8.52 9.90 -4.46
CA ARG A 88 8.39 9.94 -3.00
C ARG A 88 8.96 11.24 -2.43
N ASP A 89 10.14 11.64 -2.88
CA ASP A 89 10.80 12.85 -2.41
C ASP A 89 10.05 14.12 -2.86
N ALA A 90 9.48 14.12 -4.06
CA ALA A 90 8.60 15.18 -4.56
C ALA A 90 7.29 15.29 -3.77
N VAL A 91 6.69 14.14 -3.39
CA VAL A 91 5.51 14.11 -2.51
C VAL A 91 5.86 14.69 -1.14
N GLY A 92 7.05 14.38 -0.62
CA GLY A 92 7.59 15.00 0.59
C GLY A 92 6.63 14.94 1.77
N THR A 93 6.20 16.09 2.28
CA THR A 93 5.31 16.18 3.43
C THR A 93 3.82 16.24 3.10
N LEU A 94 3.44 16.19 1.82
CA LEU A 94 2.04 16.29 1.39
C LEU A 94 1.22 15.08 1.87
N ALA A 95 1.84 13.90 1.89
CA ALA A 95 1.18 12.63 2.15
C ALA A 95 2.15 11.63 2.79
N GLU A 96 1.64 10.45 3.14
CA GLU A 96 2.49 9.32 3.52
C GLU A 96 2.85 8.53 2.25
N ALA A 97 4.14 8.43 1.93
CA ALA A 97 4.63 7.83 0.70
C ALA A 97 5.60 6.68 1.02
N VAL A 98 5.22 5.45 0.68
CA VAL A 98 5.99 4.25 0.98
C VAL A 98 6.43 3.58 -0.32
N VAL A 99 7.74 3.42 -0.48
CA VAL A 99 8.35 2.62 -1.54
C VAL A 99 8.69 1.25 -0.97
N THR A 100 8.14 0.20 -1.58
CA THR A 100 8.41 -1.20 -1.23
C THR A 100 8.97 -1.94 -2.42
N ARG A 101 9.85 -2.92 -2.18
CA ARG A 101 10.23 -3.88 -3.22
C ARG A 101 8.98 -4.62 -3.73
N ASP A 102 8.85 -4.75 -5.05
CA ASP A 102 7.76 -5.53 -5.64
C ASP A 102 8.25 -6.93 -5.99
N VAL A 103 7.74 -7.93 -5.28
CA VAL A 103 8.13 -9.34 -5.43
C VAL A 103 7.39 -10.05 -6.57
N VAL A 104 6.31 -9.45 -7.09
CA VAL A 104 5.47 -10.05 -8.14
C VAL A 104 5.85 -9.50 -9.51
N LEU A 105 5.91 -8.17 -9.63
CA LEU A 105 6.17 -7.46 -10.88
C LEU A 105 7.67 -7.16 -11.10
N GLY A 106 8.48 -7.32 -10.04
CA GLY A 106 9.85 -6.86 -10.01
C GLY A 106 9.96 -5.33 -9.84
N GLY A 107 11.17 -4.85 -9.55
CA GLY A 107 11.38 -3.43 -9.24
C GLY A 107 10.80 -3.05 -7.87
N ALA A 108 10.08 -1.94 -7.81
CA ALA A 108 9.42 -1.44 -6.61
C ALA A 108 8.04 -0.87 -6.91
N THR A 109 7.27 -0.69 -5.84
CA THR A 109 5.94 -0.10 -5.83
C THR A 109 5.91 1.07 -4.87
N LEU A 110 5.38 2.21 -5.32
CA LEU A 110 5.16 3.41 -4.52
C LEU A 110 3.66 3.55 -4.26
N MET A 111 3.28 3.57 -2.99
CA MET A 111 1.92 3.88 -2.57
C MET A 111 1.92 5.16 -1.74
N VAL A 112 1.09 6.11 -2.15
CA VAL A 112 0.91 7.41 -1.51
C VAL A 112 -0.52 7.53 -0.99
N ARG A 113 -0.65 7.74 0.32
CA ARG A 113 -1.93 7.73 1.05
C ARG A 113 -2.04 8.92 2.01
N PRO A 114 -3.24 9.28 2.48
CA PRO A 114 -3.39 10.30 3.50
C PRO A 114 -2.57 9.97 4.74
N ARG A 115 -2.08 11.01 5.43
CA ARG A 115 -1.28 10.84 6.64
C ARG A 115 -2.07 10.14 7.74
N GLY A 116 -1.36 9.31 8.52
CA GLY A 116 -1.96 8.55 9.62
C GLY A 116 -2.75 7.31 9.18
N ILE A 117 -2.85 7.05 7.88
CA ILE A 117 -3.44 5.81 7.36
C ILE A 117 -2.36 4.76 7.26
N SER A 118 -2.66 3.56 7.76
CA SER A 118 -1.76 2.42 7.74
C SER A 118 -2.52 1.10 7.76
N LYS A 119 -1.84 0.00 7.43
CA LYS A 119 -2.38 -1.36 7.63
C LYS A 119 -2.76 -1.56 9.11
N TRP A 120 -1.93 -1.06 10.03
CA TRP A 120 -2.21 -1.12 11.47
C TRP A 120 -3.45 -0.32 11.86
N ALA A 121 -3.61 0.91 11.35
CA ALA A 121 -4.79 1.73 11.62
C ALA A 121 -6.09 1.01 11.20
N GLY A 122 -6.06 0.29 10.07
CA GLY A 122 -7.16 -0.57 9.62
C GLY A 122 -7.44 -1.73 10.58
N VAL A 123 -6.41 -2.42 11.07
CA VAL A 123 -6.54 -3.50 12.06
C VAL A 123 -7.17 -2.99 13.36
N VAL A 124 -6.70 -1.87 13.89
CA VAL A 124 -7.25 -1.26 15.12
C VAL A 124 -8.73 -0.89 14.93
N ALA A 125 -9.08 -0.31 13.79
CA ALA A 125 -10.46 0.01 13.46
C ALA A 125 -11.35 -1.25 13.37
N PHE A 126 -10.83 -2.32 12.76
CA PHE A 126 -11.49 -3.62 12.70
C PHE A 126 -11.71 -4.21 14.10
N CYS A 127 -10.67 -4.24 14.96
CA CYS A 127 -10.80 -4.75 16.31
C CYS A 127 -11.87 -3.99 17.10
N ARG A 128 -11.85 -2.66 17.05
CA ARG A 128 -12.87 -1.82 17.69
C ARG A 128 -14.28 -2.10 17.19
N ARG A 129 -14.46 -2.26 15.87
CA ARG A 129 -15.75 -2.56 15.23
C ARG A 129 -16.36 -3.86 15.73
N HIS A 130 -15.51 -4.85 16.02
CA HIS A 130 -15.92 -6.21 16.40
C HIS A 130 -15.79 -6.53 17.89
N GLY A 131 -15.38 -5.55 18.72
CA GLY A 131 -15.13 -5.79 20.15
C GLY A 131 -13.97 -6.76 20.40
N LEU A 132 -13.01 -6.83 19.48
CA LEU A 132 -11.79 -7.61 19.64
C LEU A 132 -10.72 -6.77 20.33
N ASP A 133 -9.83 -7.45 21.03
CA ASP A 133 -8.69 -6.83 21.71
C ASP A 133 -7.55 -6.59 20.71
N PRO A 134 -7.15 -5.34 20.43
CA PRO A 134 -6.02 -5.05 19.56
C PRO A 134 -4.67 -5.53 20.15
N ASP A 135 -4.60 -5.77 21.47
CA ASP A 135 -3.42 -6.35 22.15
C ASP A 135 -3.37 -7.89 22.03
N ARG A 136 -4.21 -8.46 21.15
CA ARG A 136 -4.22 -9.89 20.82
C ARG A 136 -4.18 -10.12 19.32
N VAL A 137 -3.37 -9.33 18.63
CA VAL A 137 -3.18 -9.43 17.18
C VAL A 137 -1.83 -10.09 16.87
N LEU A 138 -1.88 -11.13 16.04
CA LEU A 138 -0.71 -11.62 15.32
C LEU A 138 -0.73 -11.03 13.92
N ALA A 139 0.38 -10.40 13.52
CA ALA A 139 0.56 -9.90 12.17
C ALA A 139 1.60 -10.71 11.40
N VAL A 140 1.40 -10.80 10.10
CA VAL A 140 2.39 -11.33 9.17
C VAL A 140 2.73 -10.27 8.14
N GLY A 141 4.01 -10.10 7.84
CA GLY A 141 4.49 -9.12 6.88
C GLY A 141 5.90 -9.38 6.41
N ASP A 142 6.29 -8.67 5.37
CA ASP A 142 7.58 -8.83 4.69
C ASP A 142 8.15 -7.50 4.19
N GLY A 143 7.29 -6.54 3.84
CA GLY A 143 7.70 -5.29 3.18
C GLY A 143 7.74 -4.06 4.09
N GLU A 144 8.29 -2.97 3.55
CA GLU A 144 8.33 -1.66 4.21
C GLU A 144 6.92 -1.14 4.56
N ASN A 145 5.91 -1.51 3.76
CA ASN A 145 4.50 -1.19 4.01
C ASN A 145 3.87 -1.99 5.17
N ASP A 146 4.56 -2.99 5.72
CA ASP A 146 4.12 -3.78 6.88
C ASP A 146 4.75 -3.35 8.19
N VAL A 147 5.75 -2.45 8.18
CA VAL A 147 6.51 -2.07 9.38
C VAL A 147 5.60 -1.56 10.51
N GLU A 148 4.61 -0.74 10.18
CA GLU A 148 3.65 -0.23 11.16
C GLU A 148 2.72 -1.32 11.68
N LEU A 149 2.33 -2.26 10.81
CA LEU A 149 1.50 -3.43 11.16
C LEU A 149 2.25 -4.35 12.12
N LEU A 150 3.49 -4.70 11.80
CA LEU A 150 4.34 -5.57 12.60
C LEU A 150 4.66 -4.94 13.95
N ARG A 151 4.96 -3.63 14.00
CA ARG A 151 5.24 -2.93 15.25
C ARG A 151 4.02 -2.83 16.17
N GLY A 152 2.82 -2.70 15.60
CA GLY A 152 1.59 -2.57 16.37
C GLY A 152 1.06 -3.90 16.90
N ALA A 153 1.36 -5.01 16.22
CA ALA A 153 0.90 -6.33 16.60
C ALA A 153 1.58 -6.84 17.88
N SER A 154 0.87 -7.70 18.60
CA SER A 154 1.35 -8.37 19.81
C SER A 154 2.33 -9.51 19.50
N VAL A 155 2.19 -10.08 18.30
CA VAL A 155 3.12 -11.07 17.73
C VAL A 155 3.39 -10.69 16.29
N ALA A 156 4.66 -10.44 15.97
CA ALA A 156 5.13 -10.13 14.63
C ALA A 156 5.82 -11.35 14.00
N CYS A 157 5.17 -11.95 13.00
CA CYS A 157 5.75 -13.02 12.20
C CYS A 157 6.26 -12.43 10.87
N VAL A 158 7.54 -12.58 10.59
CA VAL A 158 8.17 -11.93 9.42
C VAL A 158 8.73 -12.96 8.48
N VAL A 159 8.45 -12.80 7.18
CA VAL A 159 8.99 -13.70 6.16
C VAL A 159 10.50 -13.45 6.00
N ARG A 160 11.29 -14.53 5.95
CA ARG A 160 12.76 -14.47 5.97
C ARG A 160 13.40 -13.66 4.85
N ASP A 161 12.73 -13.51 3.72
CA ASP A 161 13.18 -12.72 2.56
C ASP A 161 12.61 -11.30 2.53
N GLY A 162 11.97 -10.88 3.63
CA GLY A 162 11.47 -9.54 3.84
C GLY A 162 12.57 -8.48 3.98
N CYS A 163 12.16 -7.22 3.98
CA CYS A 163 13.04 -6.07 4.13
C CYS A 163 13.69 -6.03 5.53
N GLU A 164 14.85 -5.38 5.63
CA GLU A 164 15.59 -5.28 6.90
C GLU A 164 14.76 -4.66 8.03
N SER A 165 13.94 -3.65 7.72
CA SER A 165 13.07 -3.01 8.70
C SER A 165 11.95 -3.92 9.22
N ALA A 166 11.45 -4.84 8.40
CA ALA A 166 10.49 -5.84 8.84
C ALA A 166 11.20 -6.91 9.69
N LEU A 167 12.34 -7.43 9.21
CA LEU A 167 13.11 -8.47 9.92
C LEU A 167 13.54 -8.03 11.32
N ALA A 168 13.85 -6.74 11.50
CA ALA A 168 14.19 -6.17 12.81
C ALA A 168 13.04 -6.20 13.83
N LEU A 169 11.80 -6.40 13.40
CA LEU A 169 10.60 -6.47 14.25
C LEU A 169 10.15 -7.91 14.53
N ALA A 170 10.83 -8.92 13.99
CA ALA A 170 10.35 -10.30 14.06
C ALA A 170 10.41 -10.90 15.47
N ASP A 171 9.26 -11.31 16.00
CA ASP A 171 9.20 -12.28 17.11
C ASP A 171 9.43 -13.70 16.57
N HIS A 172 8.89 -13.97 15.38
CA HIS A 172 9.06 -15.24 14.67
C HIS A 172 9.44 -15.01 13.21
N LEU A 173 10.30 -15.89 12.69
CA LEU A 173 10.69 -15.89 11.28
C LEU A 173 9.99 -17.03 10.54
N LEU A 174 9.32 -16.69 9.45
CA LEU A 174 8.61 -17.61 8.57
C LEU A 174 9.44 -17.88 7.31
N ASP A 175 9.51 -19.15 6.91
CA ASP A 175 9.95 -19.45 5.56
C ASP A 175 8.94 -18.88 4.53
N PRO A 176 9.39 -18.52 3.31
CA PRO A 176 8.48 -18.01 2.29
C PRO A 176 7.28 -18.93 2.04
N PRO A 177 6.11 -18.40 1.64
CA PRO A 177 4.90 -19.17 1.37
C PRO A 177 5.13 -20.43 0.50
N GLY A 178 5.97 -20.32 -0.53
CA GLY A 178 6.32 -21.43 -1.43
C GLY A 178 7.09 -22.59 -0.78
N ARG A 179 7.50 -22.45 0.48
CA ARG A 179 8.16 -23.48 1.30
C ARG A 179 7.32 -23.93 2.50
N GLY A 180 6.07 -23.45 2.61
CA GLY A 180 5.12 -23.91 3.63
C GLY A 180 5.20 -23.17 4.97
N GLY A 181 5.88 -22.04 5.08
CA GLY A 181 6.06 -21.32 6.35
C GLY A 181 4.76 -20.97 7.06
N TRP A 182 3.65 -20.78 6.35
CA TRP A 182 2.33 -20.54 6.95
C TRP A 182 1.90 -21.62 7.96
N ALA A 183 2.34 -22.86 7.79
CA ALA A 183 1.99 -23.95 8.70
C ALA A 183 2.55 -23.73 10.12
N ASP A 184 3.69 -23.05 10.25
CA ASP A 184 4.34 -22.81 11.54
C ASP A 184 3.50 -21.88 12.44
N ILE A 185 2.67 -21.01 11.85
CA ILE A 185 1.79 -20.11 12.59
C ILE A 185 0.79 -20.88 13.45
N LEU A 186 0.28 -22.02 12.96
CA LEU A 186 -0.66 -22.86 13.72
C LEU A 186 0.01 -23.41 14.99
N ALA A 187 1.26 -23.86 14.87
CA ALA A 187 2.03 -24.36 15.99
C ALA A 187 2.28 -23.27 17.07
N TRP A 188 2.46 -22.01 16.69
CA TRP A 188 2.69 -20.90 17.62
C TRP A 188 1.42 -20.37 18.27
N THR A 189 0.31 -20.40 17.54
CA THR A 189 -0.99 -19.92 18.04
C THR A 189 -1.76 -20.97 18.82
N GLY A 190 -1.34 -22.24 18.75
CA GLY A 190 -1.99 -23.35 19.44
C GLY A 190 -3.39 -23.66 18.88
N ILE A 191 -3.61 -23.37 17.59
CA ILE A 191 -4.85 -23.62 16.84
C ILE A 191 -4.71 -24.89 16.02
#